data_AF-A0ABD2HE78-F1
#
_entry.id   AF-A0ABD2HE78-F1
#
_cell.length_a   1.000
_cell.length_b   1.000
_cell.length_c   1.000
_cell.angle_alpha   90.00
_cell.angle_beta   90.00
_cell.angle_gamma   90.00
#
_symmetry.space_group_name_H-M   'P 1'
#
loop_
_entity.id
_entity.type
_entity.pdbx_description
1 polymer ?
#
loop_
_entity_poly.entity_id
_entity_poly.type
_entity_poly.pdbx_seq_one_letter_code
_entity_poly.pdbx_strand_id
1 'polypeptide(L)'
;MKPVFLLLVSTFWTLTGAQYYYQGLMDYLDNRLLAIEDHMQLWHDQSRRYHTELLDFKKLTAEAMDGLRNDHGTILEDLTGAGVRVDRVEREMDFVETQTSPRACANKADKVVEQEAWGLQESREEEGEDWEELQSRVSDCVEIISGIRSVKILKRVGSPKGMWTRDPRSSKVYVFNGTSGDTIHQFDSVRDFSRSP
;
A
#
# COMPACT_ATOMS: atom_id res chain seq x y z
N MET A 1 6.27 19.74 116.36
CA MET A 1 6.92 20.47 115.23
C MET A 1 7.79 19.58 114.33
N LYS A 2 8.53 18.60 114.86
CA LYS A 2 9.36 17.67 114.06
C LYS A 2 8.64 16.79 113.00
N PRO A 3 7.43 16.23 113.24
CA PRO A 3 6.79 15.36 112.24
C PRO A 3 6.20 16.13 111.05
N VAL A 4 5.77 17.39 111.27
CA VAL A 4 5.21 18.25 110.21
C VAL A 4 6.31 18.67 109.22
N PHE A 5 7.51 18.97 109.71
CA PHE A 5 8.66 19.29 108.85
C PHE A 5 9.09 18.10 107.97
N LEU A 6 9.09 16.88 108.52
CA LEU A 6 9.41 15.68 107.75
C LEU A 6 8.38 15.41 106.64
N LEU A 7 7.09 15.62 106.93
CA LEU A 7 6.04 15.51 105.92
C LEU A 7 6.21 16.56 104.82
N LEU A 8 6.47 17.82 105.18
CA LEU A 8 6.68 18.90 104.20
C LEU A 8 7.90 18.65 103.29
N VAL A 9 9.01 18.16 103.83
CA VAL A 9 10.20 17.80 103.04
C VAL A 9 9.90 16.61 102.12
N SER A 10 9.16 15.61 102.59
CA SER A 10 8.76 14.46 101.75
C SER A 10 7.84 14.87 100.60
N THR A 11 6.87 15.76 100.84
CA THR A 11 5.97 16.28 99.80
C THR A 11 6.69 17.20 98.83
N PHE A 12 7.71 17.94 99.29
CA PHE A 12 8.53 18.77 98.42
C PHE A 12 9.41 17.91 97.50
N TRP A 13 9.97 16.81 98.01
CA TRP A 13 10.75 15.89 97.20
C TRP A 13 9.92 15.14 96.15
N THR A 14 8.68 14.77 96.49
CA THR A 14 7.77 14.12 95.53
C THR A 14 7.26 15.10 94.48
N LEU A 15 6.99 16.37 94.84
CA LEU A 15 6.63 17.39 93.85
C LEU A 15 7.76 17.71 92.88
N THR A 16 9.00 17.88 93.38
CA THR A 16 10.16 18.16 92.52
C THR A 16 10.47 16.99 91.57
N GLY A 17 10.35 15.74 92.04
CA GLY A 17 10.47 14.56 91.19
C GLY A 17 9.37 14.45 90.14
N ALA A 18 8.12 14.79 90.49
CA ALA A 18 7.01 14.84 89.54
C ALA A 18 7.22 15.94 88.49
N GLN A 19 7.69 17.13 88.88
CA GLN A 19 7.97 18.23 87.96
C GLN A 19 9.05 17.87 86.94
N TYR A 20 10.13 17.20 87.36
CA TYR A 20 11.18 16.75 86.46
C TYR A 20 10.67 15.71 85.45
N TYR A 21 9.83 14.78 85.89
CA TYR A 21 9.20 13.78 85.02
C TYR A 21 8.28 14.44 83.96
N TYR A 22 7.44 15.41 84.36
CA TYR A 22 6.57 16.13 83.42
C TYR A 22 7.37 16.99 82.43
N GLN A 23 8.47 17.61 82.87
CA GLN A 23 9.36 18.37 81.97
C GLN A 23 10.00 17.45 80.91
N GLY A 24 10.55 16.30 81.30
CA GLY A 24 11.14 15.36 80.33
C GLY A 24 10.11 14.77 79.36
N LEU A 25 8.88 14.51 79.83
CA LEU A 25 7.79 14.05 78.96
C LEU A 25 7.34 15.15 77.98
N MET A 26 7.28 16.40 78.44
CA MET A 26 6.94 17.53 77.58
C MET A 26 7.99 17.73 76.48
N ASP A 27 9.28 17.72 76.83
CA ASP A 27 10.38 17.83 75.87
C ASP A 27 10.38 16.68 74.85
N TYR A 28 10.05 15.46 75.29
CA TYR A 28 9.90 14.32 74.39
C TYR A 28 8.73 14.49 73.40
N LEU A 29 7.58 14.96 73.88
CA LEU A 29 6.42 15.20 73.03
C LEU A 29 6.68 16.34 72.06
N ASP A 30 7.31 17.42 72.51
CA ASP A 30 7.59 18.60 71.68
C ASP A 30 8.56 18.24 70.54
N ASN A 31 9.65 17.54 70.84
CA ASN A 31 10.57 17.04 69.81
C ASN A 31 9.88 16.12 68.79
N ARG A 32 8.94 15.28 69.22
CA ARG A 32 8.21 14.39 68.32
C ARG A 32 7.18 15.13 67.47
N LEU A 33 6.51 16.13 68.04
CA LEU A 33 5.57 16.98 67.32
C LEU A 33 6.30 17.80 66.26
N LEU A 34 7.46 18.37 66.60
CA LEU A 34 8.32 19.09 65.65
C LEU A 34 8.77 18.19 64.50
N ALA A 35 9.16 16.94 64.78
CA ALA A 35 9.51 15.98 63.72
C ALA A 35 8.33 15.64 62.80
N ILE A 36 7.11 15.52 63.36
CA ILE A 36 5.90 15.29 62.56
C ILE A 36 5.56 16.52 61.72
N GLU A 37 5.72 17.73 62.27
CA GLU A 37 5.46 18.98 61.56
C GLU A 37 6.42 19.16 60.37
N ASP A 38 7.71 18.94 60.56
CA ASP A 38 8.71 19.04 59.49
C ASP A 38 8.41 18.05 58.35
N HIS A 39 8.09 16.80 58.71
CA HIS A 39 7.66 15.81 57.72
C HIS A 39 6.37 16.24 57.00
N MET A 40 5.38 16.78 57.71
CA MET A 40 4.13 17.24 57.12
C MET A 40 4.36 18.40 56.14
N GLN A 41 5.25 19.33 56.47
CA GLN A 41 5.63 20.43 55.60
C GLN A 41 6.33 19.92 54.34
N LEU A 42 7.27 18.98 54.47
CA LEU A 42 7.93 18.32 53.33
C LEU A 42 6.92 17.61 52.42
N TRP A 43 6.00 16.84 53.01
CA TRP A 43 4.95 16.15 52.26
C TRP A 43 4.04 17.14 51.52
N HIS A 44 3.68 18.25 52.15
CA HIS A 44 2.87 19.29 51.49
C HIS A 44 3.60 19.97 50.33
N ASP A 45 4.88 20.26 50.49
CA ASP A 45 5.68 20.85 49.40
C ASP A 45 5.85 19.86 48.24
N GLN A 46 6.23 18.61 48.52
CA GLN A 46 6.32 17.55 47.50
C GLN A 46 4.99 17.33 46.78
N SER A 47 3.88 17.23 47.53
CA SER A 47 2.55 17.04 46.94
C SER A 47 2.15 18.20 46.04
N ARG A 48 2.45 19.45 46.45
CA ARG A 48 2.22 20.63 45.61
C ARG A 48 3.04 20.60 44.32
N ARG A 49 4.33 20.26 44.41
CA ARG A 49 5.21 20.14 43.23
C ARG A 49 4.72 19.08 42.25
N TYR A 50 4.38 17.89 42.73
CA TYR A 50 3.82 16.83 41.88
C TYR A 50 2.49 17.25 41.25
N HIS A 51 1.65 17.97 41.99
CA HIS A 51 0.39 18.46 41.44
C HIS A 51 0.62 19.46 40.30
N THR A 52 1.56 20.39 40.46
CA THR A 52 1.91 21.34 39.39
C THR A 52 2.52 20.64 38.18
N GLU A 53 3.45 19.71 38.38
CA GLU A 53 4.06 18.94 37.30
C GLU A 53 3.03 18.11 36.52
N LEU A 54 2.05 17.53 37.22
CA LEU A 54 0.99 16.75 36.58
C LEU A 54 0.05 17.64 35.74
N LEU A 55 -0.26 18.85 36.22
CA LEU A 55 -1.05 19.82 35.47
C LEU A 55 -0.30 20.31 34.22
N ASP A 56 1.00 20.58 34.34
CA ASP A 56 1.84 20.98 33.22
C ASP A 56 1.96 19.85 32.19
N PHE A 57 2.20 18.62 32.64
CA PHE A 57 2.22 17.44 31.76
C PHE A 57 0.90 17.25 31.04
N LYS A 58 -0.23 17.40 31.74
CA LYS A 58 -1.56 17.32 31.14
C LYS A 58 -1.73 18.39 30.06
N LYS A 59 -1.30 19.62 30.31
CA LYS A 59 -1.37 20.73 29.36
C LYS A 59 -0.53 20.45 28.11
N LEU A 60 0.73 20.07 28.28
CA LEU A 60 1.63 19.75 27.17
C LEU A 60 1.10 18.59 26.33
N THR A 61 0.55 17.56 26.99
CA THR A 61 -0.03 16.40 26.28
C THR A 61 -1.28 16.82 25.49
N ALA A 62 -2.14 17.66 26.06
CA ALA A 62 -3.31 18.18 25.36
C ALA A 62 -2.93 19.02 24.14
N GLU A 63 -1.96 19.92 24.28
CA GLU A 63 -1.43 20.73 23.18
C GLU A 63 -0.81 19.86 22.08
N ALA A 64 -0.02 18.84 22.45
CA ALA A 64 0.55 17.90 21.49
C ALA A 64 -0.52 17.07 20.77
N MET A 65 -1.55 16.62 21.48
CA MET A 65 -2.68 15.90 20.88
C MET A 65 -3.50 16.79 19.93
N ASP A 66 -3.72 18.05 20.29
CA ASP A 66 -4.42 19.01 19.43
C ASP A 66 -3.59 19.33 18.17
N GLY A 67 -2.27 19.48 18.31
CA GLY A 67 -1.35 19.60 17.17
C GLY A 67 -1.44 18.40 16.24
N LEU A 68 -1.32 17.18 16.78
CA LEU A 68 -1.42 15.94 16.00
C LEU A 68 -2.78 15.80 15.31
N ARG A 69 -3.87 16.19 15.97
CA ARG A 69 -5.22 16.16 15.37
C ARG A 69 -5.30 17.11 14.17
N ASN A 70 -4.72 18.31 14.29
CA ASN A 70 -4.71 19.28 13.20
C ASN A 70 -3.88 18.77 12.02
N ASP A 71 -2.68 18.24 12.27
CA ASP A 71 -1.81 17.67 11.24
C ASP A 71 -2.46 16.46 10.55
N HIS A 72 -3.14 15.60 11.30
CA HIS A 72 -3.92 14.51 10.71
C HIS A 72 -5.06 15.04 9.83
N GLY A 73 -5.71 16.14 10.25
CA GLY A 73 -6.75 16.82 9.47
C GLY A 73 -6.22 17.36 8.13
N THR A 74 -5.07 18.03 8.14
CA THR A 74 -4.46 18.58 6.91
C THR A 74 -4.02 17.48 5.96
N ILE A 75 -3.39 16.41 6.46
CA ILE A 75 -3.00 15.25 5.65
C ILE A 75 -4.23 14.58 5.03
N LEU A 76 -5.32 14.46 5.78
CA LEU A 76 -6.57 13.88 5.25
C LEU A 76 -7.15 14.75 4.13
N GLU A 77 -7.15 16.07 4.29
CA GLU A 77 -7.59 17.01 3.25
C GLU A 77 -6.71 16.91 1.99
N ASP A 78 -5.39 16.88 2.16
CA ASP A 78 -4.45 16.72 1.05
C ASP A 78 -4.63 15.39 0.32
N LEU A 79 -4.85 14.30 1.07
CA LEU A 79 -5.07 12.97 0.50
C LEU A 79 -6.39 12.90 -0.27
N THR A 80 -7.47 13.47 0.27
CA THR A 80 -8.76 13.51 -0.43
C THR A 80 -8.68 14.38 -1.69
N GLY A 81 -8.00 15.52 -1.63
CA GLY A 81 -7.73 16.37 -2.79
C GLY A 81 -6.87 15.68 -3.85
N ALA A 82 -5.84 14.93 -3.43
CA ALA A 82 -5.02 14.11 -4.33
C ALA A 82 -5.83 12.98 -4.96
N GLY A 83 -6.70 12.33 -4.18
CA GLY A 83 -7.63 11.30 -4.67
C GLY A 83 -8.47 11.81 -5.83
N VAL A 84 -9.11 12.97 -5.69
CA VAL A 84 -9.92 13.58 -6.77
C VAL A 84 -9.10 13.87 -8.03
N ARG A 85 -7.84 14.31 -7.88
CA ARG A 85 -6.95 14.57 -9.03
C ARG A 85 -6.57 13.28 -9.75
N VAL A 86 -6.25 12.22 -9.00
CA VAL A 86 -5.94 10.90 -9.56
C VAL A 86 -7.15 10.34 -10.30
N ASP A 87 -8.32 10.39 -9.66
CA ASP A 87 -9.62 10.01 -10.25
C ASP A 87 -9.89 10.73 -11.58
N ARG A 88 -9.55 12.01 -11.68
CA ARG A 88 -9.70 12.78 -12.92
C ARG A 88 -8.71 12.29 -13.99
N VAL A 89 -7.45 12.11 -13.62
CA VAL A 89 -6.40 11.66 -14.53
C VAL A 89 -6.68 10.26 -15.07
N GLU A 90 -7.18 9.34 -14.24
CA GLU A 90 -7.58 7.99 -14.65
C GLU A 90 -8.66 8.05 -15.73
N ARG A 91 -9.71 8.87 -15.53
CA ARG A 91 -10.76 9.05 -16.55
C ARG A 91 -10.25 9.67 -17.84
N GLU A 92 -9.30 10.61 -17.75
CA GLU A 92 -8.68 11.22 -18.93
C GLU A 92 -7.77 10.22 -19.67
N MET A 93 -7.04 9.38 -18.93
CA MET A 93 -6.22 8.30 -19.48
C MET A 93 -7.08 7.28 -20.23
N ASP A 94 -8.17 6.80 -19.62
CA ASP A 94 -9.09 5.85 -20.26
C ASP A 94 -9.72 6.42 -21.54
N PHE A 95 -10.05 7.72 -21.53
CA PHE A 95 -10.57 8.42 -22.70
C PHE A 95 -9.55 8.56 -23.84
N VAL A 96 -8.27 8.76 -23.50
CA VAL A 96 -7.19 8.78 -24.48
C VAL A 96 -6.94 7.37 -25.01
N GLU A 97 -6.84 6.36 -24.14
CA GLU A 97 -6.61 4.96 -24.53
C GLU A 97 -7.68 4.44 -25.49
N THR A 98 -8.96 4.76 -25.24
CA THR A 98 -10.06 4.42 -26.15
C THR A 98 -9.98 5.11 -27.52
N GLN A 99 -9.44 6.33 -27.59
CA GLN A 99 -9.26 7.05 -28.87
C GLN A 99 -7.98 6.67 -29.62
N THR A 100 -6.90 6.39 -28.90
CA THR A 100 -5.57 6.13 -29.48
C THR A 100 -5.26 4.64 -29.59
N SER A 101 -6.20 3.76 -29.24
CA SER A 101 -6.01 2.32 -29.38
C SER A 101 -5.62 1.97 -30.82
N PRO A 102 -4.47 1.30 -31.04
CA PRO A 102 -4.02 0.93 -32.38
C PRO A 102 -5.09 0.06 -33.04
N ARG A 103 -5.64 0.53 -34.17
CA ARG A 103 -6.58 -0.27 -34.95
C ARG A 103 -5.83 -1.47 -35.54
N ALA A 104 -6.34 -2.67 -35.30
CA ALA A 104 -5.89 -3.84 -36.04
C ALA A 104 -6.20 -3.59 -37.52
N CYS A 105 -5.22 -3.76 -38.39
CA CYS A 105 -5.40 -3.46 -39.81
C CYS A 105 -6.20 -4.60 -40.46
N ALA A 106 -7.53 -4.45 -40.41
CA ALA A 106 -8.48 -5.40 -40.94
C ALA A 106 -8.69 -5.14 -42.44
N ASN A 107 -8.49 -6.17 -43.26
CA ASN A 107 -8.87 -6.14 -44.68
C ASN A 107 -10.41 -6.05 -44.82
N LYS A 108 -10.93 -5.56 -45.95
CA LYS A 108 -12.40 -5.44 -46.19
C LYS A 108 -13.19 -6.76 -46.01
N ALA A 109 -12.54 -7.92 -46.15
CA ALA A 109 -13.13 -9.23 -45.88
C ALA A 109 -13.25 -9.57 -44.38
N ASP A 110 -12.50 -8.86 -43.52
CA ASP A 110 -12.54 -8.99 -42.05
C ASP A 110 -13.42 -7.93 -41.37
N LYS A 111 -13.75 -6.81 -42.06
CA LYS A 111 -14.66 -5.76 -41.55
C LYS A 111 -16.07 -6.29 -41.19
N VAL A 112 -16.51 -7.39 -41.80
CA VAL A 112 -17.88 -7.92 -41.60
C VAL A 112 -18.07 -8.58 -40.22
N VAL A 113 -16.99 -8.88 -39.49
CA VAL A 113 -17.06 -9.54 -38.18
C VAL A 113 -16.91 -8.53 -37.02
N GLU A 114 -16.23 -7.40 -37.24
CA GLU A 114 -16.08 -6.35 -36.21
C GLU A 114 -17.26 -5.36 -36.14
N GLN A 115 -18.13 -5.34 -37.16
CA GLN A 115 -19.24 -4.38 -37.24
C GLN A 115 -20.29 -4.54 -36.12
N GLU A 116 -20.34 -5.68 -35.44
CA GLU A 116 -21.24 -5.91 -34.31
C GLU A 116 -20.78 -5.24 -32.99
N ALA A 117 -19.50 -4.85 -32.87
CA ALA A 117 -18.98 -4.27 -31.63
C ALA A 117 -19.00 -2.73 -31.59
N TRP A 118 -18.96 -2.03 -32.74
CA TRP A 118 -18.74 -0.58 -32.77
C TRP A 118 -19.48 0.19 -33.89
N GLY A 119 -20.58 -0.36 -34.42
CA GLY A 119 -21.26 0.13 -35.64
C GLY A 119 -22.00 1.48 -35.59
N LEU A 120 -21.68 2.42 -34.67
CA LEU A 120 -22.44 3.67 -34.53
C LEU A 120 -21.74 4.96 -35.02
N GLN A 121 -20.45 4.92 -35.38
CA GLN A 121 -19.74 6.15 -35.78
C GLN A 121 -19.36 6.23 -37.27
N GLU A 122 -19.37 5.12 -38.01
CA GLU A 122 -18.90 5.08 -39.41
C GLU A 122 -19.98 5.40 -40.47
N SER A 123 -21.24 5.59 -40.08
CA SER A 123 -22.36 5.81 -41.02
C SER A 123 -22.36 7.16 -41.74
N ARG A 124 -21.45 8.10 -41.42
CA ARG A 124 -21.57 9.50 -41.89
C ARG A 124 -20.49 9.98 -42.85
N GLU A 125 -19.39 9.25 -43.05
CA GLU A 125 -18.23 9.77 -43.80
C GLU A 125 -17.82 8.96 -45.03
N GLU A 126 -18.38 7.76 -45.27
CA GLU A 126 -18.04 6.96 -46.46
C GLU A 126 -18.98 7.22 -47.66
N GLU A 127 -19.07 8.45 -48.15
CA GLU A 127 -19.48 8.71 -49.54
C GLU A 127 -18.49 9.68 -50.20
N GLY A 128 -17.40 9.12 -50.75
CA GLY A 128 -16.66 9.82 -51.82
C GLY A 128 -15.16 10.05 -51.64
N GLU A 129 -14.42 9.24 -50.86
CA GLU A 129 -12.97 9.41 -50.77
C GLU A 129 -12.18 8.35 -51.56
N ASP A 130 -11.25 8.88 -52.33
CA ASP A 130 -10.45 8.28 -53.39
C ASP A 130 -9.58 7.12 -52.88
N TRP A 131 -9.46 6.06 -53.68
CA TRP A 131 -8.84 4.80 -53.28
C TRP A 131 -7.32 4.90 -53.01
N GLU A 132 -6.71 6.01 -53.39
CA GLU A 132 -5.27 6.27 -53.23
C GLU A 132 -4.92 6.77 -51.81
N GLU A 133 -5.84 7.46 -51.12
CA GLU A 133 -5.57 8.03 -49.79
C GLU A 133 -5.62 6.97 -48.68
N LEU A 134 -6.40 5.90 -48.89
CA LEU A 134 -6.49 4.73 -48.00
C LEU A 134 -5.17 3.95 -47.91
N GLN A 135 -4.34 3.91 -48.96
CA GLN A 135 -3.04 3.23 -48.89
C GLN A 135 -2.04 3.99 -48.01
N SER A 136 -2.14 5.32 -47.94
CA SER A 136 -1.25 6.16 -47.12
C SER A 136 -1.54 6.06 -45.62
N ARG A 137 -2.79 5.79 -45.23
CA ARG A 137 -3.18 5.61 -43.80
C ARG A 137 -2.84 4.22 -43.25
N VAL A 138 -2.48 3.27 -44.11
CA VAL A 138 -2.13 1.89 -43.74
C VAL A 138 -0.63 1.75 -43.40
N SER A 139 0.20 2.77 -43.62
CA SER A 139 1.64 2.71 -43.31
C SER A 139 1.97 2.76 -41.81
N ASP A 140 1.05 3.21 -40.94
CA ASP A 140 1.20 3.22 -39.48
C ASP A 140 0.48 2.03 -38.80
N CYS A 141 0.33 0.93 -39.53
CA CYS A 141 -0.20 -0.32 -39.01
C CYS A 141 0.92 -1.16 -38.37
N VAL A 142 0.83 -1.42 -37.07
CA VAL A 142 1.66 -2.47 -36.44
C VAL A 142 1.04 -3.83 -36.78
N GLU A 143 1.79 -4.71 -37.45
CA GLU A 143 1.34 -6.08 -37.74
C GLU A 143 1.26 -6.90 -36.44
N ILE A 144 0.06 -6.99 -35.87
CA ILE A 144 -0.22 -7.78 -34.67
C ILE A 144 -1.04 -9.02 -35.08
N ILE A 145 -0.59 -10.20 -34.64
CA ILE A 145 -1.34 -11.45 -34.86
C ILE A 145 -2.60 -11.43 -33.98
N SER A 146 -3.77 -11.26 -34.60
CA SER A 146 -5.06 -11.27 -33.90
C SER A 146 -5.59 -12.67 -33.55
N GLY A 147 -5.14 -13.71 -34.26
CA GLY A 147 -5.49 -15.10 -33.95
C GLY A 147 -5.18 -16.08 -35.09
N ILE A 148 -5.19 -17.38 -34.77
CA ILE A 148 -5.00 -18.48 -35.73
C ILE A 148 -6.37 -19.10 -36.03
N ARG A 149 -6.89 -18.91 -37.25
CA ARG A 149 -8.25 -19.34 -37.63
C ARG A 149 -8.41 -20.84 -37.81
N SER A 150 -7.47 -21.48 -38.51
CA SER A 150 -7.58 -22.90 -38.83
C SER A 150 -6.23 -23.55 -39.12
N VAL A 151 -6.16 -24.85 -38.84
CA VAL A 151 -5.01 -25.70 -39.16
C VAL A 151 -5.43 -26.69 -40.23
N LYS A 152 -4.67 -26.76 -41.33
CA LYS A 152 -4.91 -27.72 -42.41
C LYS A 152 -3.99 -28.94 -42.25
N ILE A 153 -4.57 -30.12 -42.09
CA ILE A 153 -3.81 -31.37 -42.16
C ILE A 153 -3.48 -31.65 -43.62
N LEU A 154 -2.20 -31.60 -43.98
CA LEU A 154 -1.75 -31.83 -45.37
C LEU A 154 -1.44 -33.30 -45.66
N LYS A 155 -0.65 -33.96 -44.82
CA LYS A 155 -0.28 -35.39 -44.96
C LYS A 155 0.16 -35.92 -43.60
N ARG A 156 -0.07 -37.22 -43.33
CA ARG A 156 0.46 -37.92 -42.15
C ARG A 156 1.68 -38.72 -42.60
N VAL A 157 2.89 -38.30 -42.22
CA VAL A 157 4.15 -38.95 -42.59
C VAL A 157 5.15 -38.92 -41.45
N GLY A 158 6.05 -39.91 -41.41
CA GLY A 158 7.18 -39.92 -40.49
C GLY A 158 6.85 -40.27 -39.04
N SER A 159 7.79 -39.94 -38.16
CA SER A 159 7.72 -40.14 -36.70
C SER A 159 6.88 -39.04 -36.02
N PRO A 160 6.44 -39.24 -34.75
CA PRO A 160 5.64 -38.25 -34.01
C PRO A 160 6.36 -36.91 -33.76
N LYS A 161 7.67 -36.85 -34.00
CA LYS A 161 8.49 -35.64 -33.92
C LYS A 161 9.09 -35.39 -35.30
N GLY A 162 9.08 -34.14 -35.73
CA GLY A 162 9.62 -33.72 -37.02
C GLY A 162 9.14 -32.32 -37.37
N MET A 163 9.63 -31.80 -38.49
CA MET A 163 9.14 -30.54 -39.04
C MET A 163 9.08 -30.61 -40.55
N TRP A 164 8.22 -29.78 -41.13
CA TRP A 164 8.25 -29.53 -42.57
C TRP A 164 8.15 -28.02 -42.79
N THR A 165 8.79 -27.54 -43.84
CA THR A 165 8.74 -26.13 -44.21
C THR A 165 8.70 -25.98 -45.71
N ARG A 166 8.18 -24.85 -46.17
CA ARG A 166 8.16 -24.45 -47.57
C ARG A 166 9.06 -23.25 -47.74
N ASP A 167 9.93 -23.30 -48.73
CA ASP A 167 10.70 -22.11 -49.11
C ASP A 167 9.77 -21.08 -49.78
N PRO A 168 9.66 -19.84 -49.25
CA PRO A 168 8.83 -18.80 -49.83
C PRO A 168 9.28 -18.40 -51.24
N ARG A 169 10.56 -18.60 -51.59
CA ARG A 169 11.11 -18.20 -52.90
C ARG A 169 10.95 -19.30 -53.96
N SER A 170 11.30 -20.54 -53.63
CA SER A 170 11.32 -21.64 -54.61
C SER A 170 10.08 -22.53 -54.60
N SER A 171 9.14 -22.35 -53.66
CA SER A 171 7.94 -23.18 -53.48
C SER A 171 8.17 -24.67 -53.16
N LYS A 172 9.44 -25.08 -53.06
CA LYS A 172 9.86 -26.42 -52.68
C LYS A 172 9.54 -26.70 -51.22
N VAL A 173 9.25 -27.96 -50.92
CA VAL A 173 8.92 -28.44 -49.58
C VAL A 173 10.05 -29.31 -49.05
N TYR A 174 10.47 -29.03 -47.82
CA TYR A 174 11.50 -29.79 -47.11
C TYR A 174 10.87 -30.46 -45.90
N VAL A 175 11.12 -31.75 -45.75
CA VAL A 175 10.57 -32.57 -44.66
C VAL A 175 11.72 -33.19 -43.86
N PHE A 176 11.69 -32.93 -42.55
CA PHE A 176 12.61 -33.43 -41.55
C PHE A 176 11.87 -34.46 -40.69
N ASN A 177 12.24 -35.73 -40.85
CA ASN A 177 11.61 -36.84 -40.16
C ASN A 177 12.39 -37.14 -38.87
N GLY A 178 11.81 -36.86 -37.71
CA GLY A 178 12.48 -37.05 -36.42
C GLY A 178 13.29 -35.85 -35.93
N THR A 179 14.01 -36.07 -34.85
CA THR A 179 14.96 -35.13 -34.24
C THR A 179 16.42 -35.59 -34.37
N SER A 180 16.65 -36.70 -35.07
CA SER A 180 17.95 -37.36 -35.21
C SER A 180 18.07 -37.95 -36.62
N GLY A 181 19.20 -37.71 -37.28
CA GLY A 181 19.49 -38.15 -38.64
C GLY A 181 19.84 -36.99 -39.57
N ASP A 182 20.65 -37.27 -40.58
CA ASP A 182 21.21 -36.26 -41.49
C ASP A 182 20.49 -36.23 -42.85
N THR A 183 19.30 -36.82 -42.94
CA THR A 183 18.55 -36.96 -44.18
C THR A 183 17.37 -35.99 -44.24
N ILE A 184 17.26 -35.27 -45.36
CA ILE A 184 16.19 -34.30 -45.63
C ILE A 184 15.48 -34.73 -46.91
N HIS A 185 14.16 -34.83 -46.88
CA HIS A 185 13.36 -35.13 -48.07
C HIS A 185 12.92 -33.82 -48.74
N GLN A 186 13.20 -33.70 -50.03
CA GLN A 186 12.84 -32.55 -50.85
C GLN A 186 11.73 -32.92 -51.85
N PHE A 187 10.72 -32.06 -51.96
CA PHE A 187 9.65 -32.16 -52.94
C PHE A 187 9.52 -30.84 -53.72
N ASP A 188 9.20 -30.94 -55.01
CA ASP A 188 9.13 -29.77 -55.90
C ASP A 188 7.92 -28.87 -55.61
N SER A 189 6.83 -29.42 -55.07
CA SER A 189 5.66 -28.65 -54.64
C SER A 189 4.90 -29.28 -53.47
N VAL A 190 4.02 -28.50 -52.84
CA VAL A 190 3.08 -29.01 -51.81
C VAL A 190 2.16 -30.08 -52.39
N ARG A 191 1.81 -29.99 -53.68
CA ARG A 191 0.98 -31.01 -54.34
C ARG A 191 1.75 -32.32 -54.48
N ASP A 192 3.01 -32.26 -54.87
CA ASP A 192 3.87 -33.44 -55.01
C ASP A 192 4.14 -34.08 -53.65
N PHE A 193 4.35 -33.28 -52.61
CA PHE A 193 4.43 -33.78 -51.24
C PHE A 193 3.13 -34.48 -50.80
N SER A 194 1.96 -33.92 -51.11
CA SER A 194 0.67 -34.53 -50.74
C SER A 194 0.35 -35.82 -51.48
N ARG A 195 0.84 -35.97 -52.72
CA ARG A 195 0.57 -37.11 -53.61
C ARG A 195 1.65 -38.18 -53.58
N SER A 196 2.84 -37.86 -53.04
CA SER A 196 3.89 -38.85 -52.87
C SER A 196 3.37 -39.99 -51.97
N PRO A 197 3.82 -41.23 -52.18
CA PRO A 197 3.51 -42.34 -51.30
C PRO A 197 3.99 -42.11 -49.86
#